data_AF-A0A7S1TAP9-F1
#
_entry.id   AF-A0A7S1TAP9-F1
#
_cell.length_a   1.000
_cell.length_b   1.000
_cell.length_c   1.000
_cell.angle_alpha   90.00
_cell.angle_beta   90.00
_cell.angle_gamma   90.00
#
_symmetry.space_group_name_H-M   'P 1'
#
loop_
_entity.id
_entity.type
_entity.pdbx_description
1 polymer ?
#
loop_
_entity_poly.entity_id
_entity_poly.type
_entity_poly.pdbx_seq_one_letter_code
_entity_poly.pdbx_strand_id
1 'polypeptide(L)'
;MIALVVLGWMYHRLGSIFLDGSRELKRLTALTMSPILVHFEEAMDGFQVIRAFDVQSSFVEDNRRRIKAHMKPTVLGLAASRWLGVRLGILGNALVLVTGLSVTLGYGYISAGYAGLSITWALQIGEILAWMVATTTKTETMMSSVERVTEFTKLPTEGFAEEQSAPSSWPDHGTIHFEDVVLAYRSDQEPVLKQVSFSVAAGE
;
A
#
# COMPACT_ATOMS: atom_id res chain seq x y z
N MET A 1 -19.93 18.17 -28.26
CA MET A 1 -18.86 18.93 -27.57
C MET A 1 -19.22 19.18 -26.10
N ILE A 2 -20.24 19.98 -25.77
CA ILE A 2 -20.60 20.29 -24.37
C ILE A 2 -20.89 19.04 -23.52
N ALA A 3 -21.69 18.10 -24.03
CA ALA A 3 -22.01 16.86 -23.33
C ALA A 3 -20.76 16.01 -22.98
N LEU A 4 -19.75 15.99 -23.86
CA LEU A 4 -18.51 15.26 -23.62
C LEU A 4 -17.66 15.91 -22.53
N VAL A 5 -17.61 17.24 -22.48
CA VAL A 5 -16.90 17.99 -21.42
C VAL A 5 -17.55 17.74 -20.06
N VAL A 6 -18.89 17.80 -19.99
CA VAL A 6 -19.63 17.53 -18.75
C VAL A 6 -19.42 16.09 -18.28
N LEU A 7 -19.47 15.12 -19.19
CA LEU A 7 -19.18 13.73 -18.87
C LEU A 7 -17.75 13.57 -18.36
N GLY A 8 -16.75 14.08 -19.08
CA GLY A 8 -15.34 14.01 -18.67
C GLY A 8 -15.08 14.60 -17.28
N TRP A 9 -15.67 15.77 -16.98
CA TRP A 9 -15.60 16.38 -15.66
C TRP A 9 -16.22 15.49 -14.57
N MET A 10 -17.36 14.86 -14.86
CA MET A 10 -18.04 13.98 -13.91
C MET A 10 -17.27 12.67 -13.66
N TYR A 11 -16.68 12.08 -14.70
CA TYR A 11 -15.76 10.94 -14.57
C TYR A 11 -14.56 11.29 -13.68
N HIS A 12 -13.95 12.46 -13.90
CA HIS A 12 -12.80 12.91 -13.10
C HIS A 12 -13.18 13.16 -11.62
N ARG A 13 -14.32 13.81 -11.36
CA ARG A 13 -14.82 14.05 -10.01
C ARG A 13 -15.11 12.75 -9.24
N LEU A 14 -15.76 11.79 -9.89
CA LEU A 14 -16.03 10.48 -9.27
C LEU A 14 -14.72 9.71 -8.99
N GLY A 15 -13.77 9.75 -9.92
CA GLY A 15 -12.45 9.15 -9.74
C GLY A 15 -11.69 9.74 -8.55
N SER A 16 -11.68 11.07 -8.42
CA SER A 16 -11.03 11.78 -7.30
C SER A 16 -11.65 11.41 -5.94
N ILE A 17 -12.98 11.42 -5.82
CA ILE A 17 -13.65 11.04 -4.56
C ILE A 17 -13.35 9.58 -4.19
N PHE A 18 -13.35 8.68 -5.17
CA PHE A 18 -13.03 7.29 -4.95
C PHE A 18 -11.57 7.08 -4.52
N LEU A 19 -10.64 7.80 -5.12
CA LEU A 19 -9.22 7.73 -4.81
C LEU A 19 -8.94 8.08 -3.35
N ASP A 20 -9.52 9.19 -2.87
CA ASP A 20 -9.32 9.66 -1.50
C ASP A 20 -9.82 8.63 -0.47
N GLY A 21 -11.01 8.06 -0.68
CA GLY A 21 -11.56 7.01 0.18
C GLY A 21 -10.80 5.68 0.09
N SER A 22 -10.36 5.29 -1.11
CA SER A 22 -9.67 4.02 -1.33
C SER A 22 -8.27 3.99 -0.71
N ARG A 23 -7.57 5.13 -0.72
CA ARG A 23 -6.28 5.30 -0.04
C ARG A 23 -6.39 4.99 1.44
N GLU A 24 -7.39 5.57 2.10
CA GLU A 24 -7.61 5.37 3.53
C GLU A 24 -8.00 3.92 3.85
N LEU A 25 -8.90 3.33 3.07
CA LEU A 25 -9.29 1.93 3.23
C LEU A 25 -8.11 0.98 3.05
N LYS A 26 -7.22 1.26 2.09
CA LYS A 26 -5.99 0.48 1.90
C LYS A 26 -5.03 0.65 3.08
N ARG A 27 -4.87 1.87 3.61
CA ARG A 27 -4.08 2.15 4.82
C ARG A 27 -4.60 1.34 6.01
N LEU A 28 -5.90 1.37 6.27
CA LEU A 28 -6.53 0.59 7.34
C LEU A 28 -6.36 -0.92 7.13
N THR A 29 -6.47 -1.40 5.90
CA THR A 29 -6.25 -2.81 5.57
C THR A 29 -4.82 -3.24 5.86
N ALA A 30 -3.83 -2.40 5.52
CA ALA A 30 -2.42 -2.67 5.81
C ALA A 30 -2.12 -2.66 7.32
N LEU A 31 -2.65 -1.67 8.05
CA LEU A 31 -2.47 -1.55 9.51
C LEU A 31 -3.10 -2.70 10.28
N THR A 32 -4.23 -3.24 9.82
CA THR A 32 -4.94 -4.34 10.48
C THR A 32 -4.37 -5.72 10.15
N MET A 33 -3.56 -5.85 9.10
CA MET A 33 -2.92 -7.10 8.71
C MET A 33 -1.74 -7.46 9.62
N SER A 34 -0.89 -6.50 9.95
CA SER A 34 0.33 -6.73 10.76
C SER A 34 0.03 -7.36 12.14
N PRO A 35 -0.96 -6.90 12.92
CA PRO A 35 -1.29 -7.49 14.22
C PRO A 35 -1.79 -8.94 14.17
N ILE A 36 -2.24 -9.42 13.00
CA ILE A 36 -2.63 -10.83 12.81
C ILE A 36 -1.38 -11.69 12.67
N LEU A 37 -0.40 -11.23 11.90
CA LEU A 37 0.87 -11.93 11.68
C LEU A 37 1.68 -12.01 12.98
N VAL A 38 1.79 -10.91 13.71
CA VAL A 38 2.49 -10.87 15.00
C VAL A 38 1.84 -11.81 16.00
N HIS A 39 0.52 -11.80 16.12
CA HIS A 39 -0.20 -12.72 17.03
C HIS A 39 0.01 -14.20 16.65
N PHE A 40 0.11 -14.48 15.36
CA PHE A 40 0.40 -15.83 14.88
C PHE A 40 1.83 -16.27 15.24
N GLU A 41 2.82 -15.40 15.06
CA GLU A 41 4.21 -15.64 15.48
C GLU A 41 4.32 -15.86 16.99
N GLU A 42 3.72 -14.98 17.80
CA GLU A 42 3.65 -15.10 19.26
C GLU A 42 3.02 -16.43 19.70
N ALA A 43 1.96 -16.86 19.03
CA ALA A 43 1.29 -18.13 19.32
C ALA A 43 2.14 -19.36 18.94
N MET A 44 2.97 -19.26 17.88
CA MET A 44 3.88 -20.33 17.48
C MET A 44 5.05 -20.47 18.45
N ASP A 45 5.68 -19.36 18.82
CA ASP A 45 6.79 -19.34 19.76
C ASP A 45 6.34 -19.77 21.17
N GLY A 46 5.12 -19.36 21.57
CA GLY A 46 4.52 -19.66 22.87
C GLY A 46 3.69 -20.95 22.94
N PHE A 47 3.68 -21.81 21.91
CA PHE A 47 2.67 -22.88 21.80
C PHE A 47 2.66 -23.85 23.00
N GLN A 48 3.83 -24.16 23.56
CA GLN A 48 3.94 -25.06 24.71
C GLN A 48 3.31 -24.46 25.96
N VAL A 49 3.54 -23.17 26.20
CA VAL A 49 2.99 -22.43 27.35
C VAL A 49 1.47 -22.33 27.22
N ILE A 50 0.98 -21.97 26.03
CA ILE A 50 -0.46 -21.86 25.76
C ILE A 50 -1.19 -23.18 26.04
N ARG A 51 -0.59 -24.32 25.66
CA ARG A 51 -1.14 -25.64 25.95
C ARG A 51 -1.01 -26.05 27.42
N ALA A 52 0.10 -25.72 28.07
CA ALA A 52 0.32 -26.05 29.47
C ALA A 52 -0.69 -25.36 30.41
N PHE A 53 -1.13 -24.14 30.07
CA PHE A 53 -2.10 -23.35 30.83
C PHE A 53 -3.55 -23.47 30.32
N ASP A 54 -3.80 -24.27 29.28
CA ASP A 54 -5.14 -24.47 28.67
C ASP A 54 -5.87 -23.17 28.25
N VAL A 55 -5.13 -22.21 27.67
CA VAL A 55 -5.65 -20.88 27.26
C VAL A 55 -5.84 -20.72 25.74
N GLN A 56 -5.90 -21.83 25.00
CA GLN A 56 -6.06 -21.87 23.54
C GLN A 56 -7.33 -21.15 23.08
N SER A 57 -8.43 -21.31 23.80
CA SER A 57 -9.73 -20.69 23.45
C SER A 57 -9.68 -19.17 23.46
N SER A 58 -8.98 -18.58 24.45
CA SER A 58 -8.76 -17.13 24.54
C SER A 58 -7.90 -16.62 23.38
N PHE A 59 -6.84 -17.34 23.03
CA PHE A 59 -5.99 -17.02 21.88
C PHE A 59 -6.75 -17.06 20.54
N VAL A 60 -7.61 -18.06 20.37
CA VAL A 60 -8.48 -18.19 19.19
C VAL A 60 -9.48 -17.04 19.09
N GLU A 61 -10.12 -16.65 20.19
CA GLU A 61 -11.07 -15.53 20.19
C GLU A 61 -10.36 -14.20 19.90
N ASP A 62 -9.17 -13.97 20.44
CA ASP A 62 -8.39 -12.77 20.10
C ASP A 62 -8.01 -12.75 18.61
N ASN A 63 -7.57 -13.87 18.06
CA ASN A 63 -7.29 -13.98 16.62
C ASN A 63 -8.55 -13.69 15.78
N ARG A 64 -9.71 -14.24 16.18
CA ARG A 64 -10.98 -13.98 15.51
C ARG A 64 -11.36 -12.50 15.52
N ARG A 65 -11.11 -11.80 16.64
CA ARG A 65 -11.33 -10.36 16.76
C ARG A 65 -10.43 -9.57 15.80
N ARG A 66 -9.15 -9.91 15.71
CA ARG A 66 -8.18 -9.27 14.79
C ARG A 66 -8.55 -9.50 13.32
N ILE A 67 -8.91 -10.74 12.95
CA ILE A 67 -9.41 -11.07 11.60
C ILE A 67 -10.67 -10.27 11.28
N LYS A 68 -11.62 -10.17 12.22
CA LYS A 68 -12.84 -9.37 12.01
C LYS A 68 -12.52 -7.88 11.83
N ALA A 69 -11.53 -7.35 12.55
CA ALA A 69 -11.08 -5.98 12.38
C ALA A 69 -10.46 -5.75 10.99
N HIS A 70 -9.71 -6.73 10.46
CA HIS A 70 -9.15 -6.69 9.12
C HIS A 70 -10.19 -6.84 8.01
N MET A 71 -11.18 -7.72 8.17
CA MET A 71 -12.23 -7.92 7.16
C MET A 71 -13.07 -6.67 6.89
N LYS A 72 -13.30 -5.82 7.90
CA LYS A 72 -14.10 -4.60 7.78
C LYS A 72 -13.59 -3.66 6.66
N PRO A 73 -12.36 -3.11 6.72
CA PRO A 73 -11.84 -2.24 5.67
C PRO A 73 -11.69 -2.96 4.32
N THR A 74 -11.37 -4.26 4.31
CA THR A 74 -11.28 -5.04 3.06
C THR A 74 -12.62 -5.11 2.33
N VAL A 75 -13.70 -5.45 3.04
CA VAL A 75 -15.05 -5.53 2.47
C VAL A 75 -15.53 -4.14 2.03
N LEU A 76 -15.25 -3.11 2.82
CA LEU A 76 -15.57 -1.73 2.45
C LEU A 76 -14.81 -1.28 1.19
N GLY A 77 -13.55 -1.66 1.02
CA GLY A 77 -12.77 -1.40 -0.20
C GLY A 77 -13.38 -2.08 -1.43
N LEU A 78 -13.83 -3.33 -1.30
CA LEU A 78 -14.54 -4.03 -2.37
C LEU A 78 -15.88 -3.36 -2.71
N ALA A 79 -16.63 -2.95 -1.69
CA ALA A 79 -17.90 -2.24 -1.87
C ALA A 79 -17.70 -0.87 -2.56
N ALA A 80 -16.66 -0.13 -2.18
CA ALA A 80 -16.30 1.14 -2.81
C ALA A 80 -15.93 0.96 -4.30
N SER A 81 -15.17 -0.08 -4.63
CA SER A 81 -14.82 -0.40 -6.02
C SER A 81 -16.07 -0.71 -6.86
N ARG A 82 -17.00 -1.51 -6.32
CA ARG A 82 -18.30 -1.77 -6.95
C ARG A 82 -19.15 -0.51 -7.10
N TRP A 83 -19.18 0.34 -6.07
CA TRP A 83 -19.90 1.62 -6.11
C TRP A 83 -19.40 2.51 -7.25
N LEU A 84 -18.08 2.63 -7.43
CA LEU A 84 -17.50 3.37 -8.55
C LEU A 84 -17.92 2.73 -9.88
N GLY A 85 -17.77 1.42 -10.02
CA GLY A 85 -18.14 0.70 -11.24
C GLY A 85 -19.59 0.93 -11.67
N VAL A 86 -20.53 0.87 -10.73
CA VAL A 86 -21.95 1.16 -11.00
C VAL A 86 -22.14 2.61 -11.46
N ARG A 87 -21.50 3.58 -10.81
CA ARG A 87 -21.61 5.00 -11.18
C ARG A 87 -21.04 5.26 -12.58
N LEU A 88 -19.85 4.74 -12.88
CA LEU A 88 -19.24 4.88 -14.21
C LEU A 88 -20.08 4.18 -15.29
N GLY A 89 -20.68 3.03 -14.98
CA GLY A 89 -21.61 2.33 -15.89
C GLY A 89 -22.87 3.15 -16.20
N ILE A 90 -23.46 3.82 -15.21
CA ILE A 90 -24.61 4.72 -15.42
C ILE A 90 -24.22 5.87 -16.36
N LEU A 91 -23.03 6.44 -16.20
CA LEU A 91 -22.54 7.52 -17.08
C LEU A 91 -22.29 7.04 -18.51
N GLY A 92 -21.72 5.84 -18.68
CA GLY A 92 -21.55 5.22 -19.98
C GLY A 92 -22.91 4.98 -20.68
N ASN A 93 -23.88 4.45 -19.96
CA ASN A 93 -25.23 4.24 -20.49
C ASN A 93 -25.95 5.54 -20.83
N ALA A 94 -25.72 6.62 -20.06
CA ALA A 94 -26.25 7.94 -20.39
C ALA A 94 -25.67 8.47 -21.71
N LEU A 95 -24.39 8.25 -21.98
CA LEU A 95 -23.77 8.61 -23.27
C LEU A 95 -24.38 7.84 -24.45
N VAL A 96 -24.62 6.53 -24.27
CA VAL A 96 -25.27 5.69 -25.29
C VAL A 96 -26.70 6.19 -25.56
N LEU A 97 -27.45 6.53 -24.52
CA LEU A 97 -28.80 7.07 -24.64
C LEU A 97 -28.83 8.41 -25.39
N VAL A 98 -27.92 9.34 -25.06
CA VAL A 98 -27.82 10.64 -25.75
C VAL A 98 -27.43 10.45 -27.22
N THR A 99 -26.53 9.52 -27.51
CA THR A 99 -26.12 9.18 -28.89
C THR A 99 -27.31 8.59 -29.67
N GLY A 100 -28.04 7.64 -29.08
CA GLY A 100 -29.23 7.05 -29.68
C GLY A 100 -30.34 8.06 -29.95
N LEU A 101 -30.60 8.98 -29.01
CA LEU A 101 -31.55 10.08 -29.21
C LEU A 101 -31.11 11.02 -30.33
N SER A 102 -29.82 11.33 -30.41
CA SER A 102 -29.28 12.20 -31.47
C SER A 102 -29.42 11.58 -32.86
N VAL A 103 -29.18 10.27 -32.97
CA VAL A 103 -29.34 9.51 -34.23
C VAL A 103 -30.80 9.43 -34.65
N THR A 104 -31.72 9.19 -33.71
CA THR A 104 -33.17 9.08 -33.99
C THR A 104 -33.79 10.43 -34.34
N LEU A 105 -33.38 11.52 -33.68
CA LEU A 105 -33.83 12.88 -34.02
C LEU A 105 -33.23 13.37 -35.35
N GLY A 106 -32.03 12.92 -35.71
CA GLY A 106 -31.36 13.21 -36.99
C GLY A 106 -31.76 12.30 -38.14
N TYR A 107 -32.86 11.56 -38.00
CA TYR A 107 -33.34 10.63 -39.02
C TYR A 107 -33.58 11.35 -40.35
N GLY A 108 -32.99 10.82 -41.44
CA GLY A 108 -33.04 11.43 -42.78
C GLY A 108 -31.84 12.33 -43.12
N TYR A 109 -31.13 12.88 -42.13
CA TYR A 109 -29.91 13.68 -42.34
C TYR A 109 -28.63 12.87 -42.15
N ILE A 110 -28.68 11.80 -41.35
CA ILE A 110 -27.54 10.96 -41.00
C ILE A 110 -27.61 9.64 -41.79
N SER A 111 -26.53 9.30 -42.51
CA SER A 111 -26.42 7.99 -43.17
C SER A 111 -26.37 6.86 -42.13
N ALA A 112 -27.05 5.74 -42.43
CA ALA A 112 -27.13 4.58 -41.56
C ALA A 112 -25.74 4.05 -41.12
N GLY A 113 -24.72 4.18 -41.97
CA GLY A 113 -23.34 3.80 -41.64
C GLY A 113 -22.74 4.63 -40.50
N TYR A 114 -22.91 5.96 -40.55
CA TYR A 114 -22.43 6.86 -39.49
C TYR A 114 -23.24 6.69 -38.20
N ALA A 115 -24.54 6.43 -38.31
CA ALA A 115 -25.39 6.11 -37.16
C ALA A 115 -24.87 4.86 -36.42
N GLY A 116 -24.61 3.76 -37.13
CA GLY A 116 -24.07 2.53 -36.55
C GLY A 116 -22.69 2.72 -35.91
N LEU A 117 -21.79 3.47 -36.58
CA LEU A 117 -20.48 3.81 -36.03
C LEU A 117 -20.59 4.62 -34.73
N SER A 118 -21.45 5.64 -34.70
CA SER A 118 -21.59 6.51 -33.53
C SER A 118 -22.07 5.76 -32.28
N ILE A 119 -23.05 4.85 -32.44
CA ILE A 119 -23.56 4.02 -31.34
C ILE A 119 -22.50 3.02 -30.88
N THR A 120 -21.80 2.38 -31.82
CA THR A 120 -20.72 1.43 -31.50
C THR A 120 -19.59 2.09 -30.71
N TRP A 121 -19.16 3.28 -31.12
CA TRP A 121 -18.16 4.05 -30.38
C TRP A 121 -18.66 4.57 -29.03
N ALA A 122 -19.93 4.97 -28.92
CA ALA A 122 -20.52 5.38 -27.64
C ALA A 122 -20.49 4.23 -26.61
N LEU A 123 -20.76 2.99 -27.05
CA LEU A 123 -20.63 1.79 -26.20
C LEU A 123 -19.18 1.57 -25.75
N GLN A 124 -18.23 1.61 -26.69
CA GLN A 124 -16.80 1.35 -26.37
C GLN A 124 -16.19 2.43 -25.47
N ILE A 125 -16.49 3.71 -25.70
CA ILE A 125 -15.90 4.82 -24.93
C ILE A 125 -16.27 4.72 -23.44
N GLY A 126 -17.51 4.35 -23.11
CA GLY A 126 -17.95 4.21 -21.72
C GLY A 126 -17.14 3.16 -20.96
N GLU A 127 -16.88 2.01 -21.59
CA GLU A 127 -16.08 0.92 -21.03
C GLU A 127 -14.61 1.31 -20.89
N ILE A 128 -14.02 1.90 -21.93
CA ILE A 128 -12.62 2.33 -21.94
C ILE A 128 -12.37 3.37 -20.85
N LEU A 129 -13.26 4.36 -20.69
CA LEU A 129 -13.14 5.38 -19.65
C LEU A 129 -13.24 4.78 -18.25
N ALA A 130 -14.16 3.83 -18.03
CA ALA A 130 -14.28 3.15 -16.74
C ALA A 130 -13.02 2.35 -16.40
N TRP A 131 -12.48 1.62 -17.38
CA TRP A 131 -11.22 0.87 -17.23
C TRP A 131 -10.02 1.79 -16.99
N MET A 132 -9.96 2.94 -17.68
CA MET A 132 -8.92 3.94 -17.51
C MET A 132 -8.92 4.51 -16.09
N VAL A 133 -10.08 4.96 -15.57
CA VAL A 133 -10.19 5.48 -14.20
C VAL A 133 -9.77 4.41 -13.18
N ALA A 134 -10.26 3.18 -13.33
CA ALA A 134 -9.91 2.08 -12.44
C ALA A 134 -8.40 1.79 -12.44
N THR A 135 -7.78 1.79 -13.63
CA THR A 135 -6.34 1.53 -13.79
C THR A 135 -5.51 2.66 -13.21
N THR A 136 -5.84 3.92 -13.47
CA THR A 136 -5.15 5.08 -12.90
C THR A 136 -5.21 5.07 -11.37
N THR A 137 -6.39 4.85 -10.79
CA THR A 137 -6.52 4.76 -9.32
C THR A 137 -5.70 3.60 -8.75
N LYS A 138 -5.71 2.44 -9.42
CA LYS A 138 -4.90 1.27 -8.99
C LYS A 138 -3.40 1.58 -9.03
N THR A 139 -2.92 2.21 -10.10
CA THR A 139 -1.52 2.60 -10.25
C THR A 139 -1.10 3.62 -9.20
N GLU A 140 -1.88 4.66 -8.98
CA GLU A 140 -1.61 5.69 -7.97
C GLU A 140 -1.59 5.09 -6.55
N THR A 141 -2.47 4.13 -6.31
CA THR A 141 -2.53 3.36 -5.07
C THR A 141 -1.32 2.43 -4.90
N MET A 142 -0.69 1.95 -5.98
CA MET A 142 0.54 1.14 -5.94
C MET A 142 1.80 2.00 -5.77
N MET A 143 1.78 3.25 -6.25
CA MET A 143 2.91 4.18 -6.16
C MET A 143 3.33 4.47 -4.71
N SER A 144 2.42 4.35 -3.74
CA SER A 144 2.76 4.47 -2.31
C SER A 144 3.85 3.48 -1.87
N SER A 145 3.96 2.32 -2.51
CA SER A 145 5.03 1.36 -2.21
C SER A 145 6.38 1.86 -2.70
N VAL A 146 6.42 2.51 -3.86
CA VAL A 146 7.66 3.12 -4.41
C VAL A 146 8.11 4.28 -3.53
N GLU A 147 7.17 5.09 -3.03
CA GLU A 147 7.46 6.17 -2.08
C GLU A 147 8.15 5.62 -0.82
N ARG A 148 7.64 4.52 -0.24
CA ARG A 148 8.26 3.88 0.94
C ARG A 148 9.66 3.33 0.66
N VAL A 149 9.87 2.67 -0.49
CA VAL A 149 11.22 2.20 -0.86
C VAL A 149 12.17 3.39 -1.00
N THR A 150 11.71 4.47 -1.63
CA THR A 150 12.51 5.69 -1.79
C THR A 150 12.84 6.33 -0.44
N GLU A 151 11.90 6.32 0.51
CA GLU A 151 12.14 6.77 1.89
C GLU A 151 13.24 5.94 2.56
N PHE A 152 13.22 4.61 2.42
CA PHE A 152 14.27 3.74 2.97
C PHE A 152 15.65 4.01 2.37
N THR A 153 15.74 4.41 1.09
CA THR A 153 17.04 4.77 0.49
C THR A 153 17.65 6.06 1.03
N LYS A 154 16.86 6.89 1.72
CA LYS A 154 17.29 8.17 2.29
C LYS A 154 17.64 8.08 3.77
N LEU A 155 17.44 6.92 4.40
CA LEU A 155 17.82 6.71 5.79
C LEU A 155 19.34 6.83 5.94
N PRO A 156 19.83 7.36 7.08
CA PRO A 156 21.26 7.38 7.35
C PRO A 156 21.78 5.93 7.37
N THR A 157 22.69 5.63 6.45
CA THR A 157 23.37 4.34 6.42
C THR A 157 24.29 4.24 7.64
N GLU A 158 24.40 3.06 8.23
CA GLU A 158 25.49 2.75 9.14
C GLU A 158 26.81 3.04 8.39
N GLY A 159 27.64 3.90 8.97
CA GLY A 159 28.85 4.36 8.30
C GLY A 159 29.76 3.16 8.03
N PHE A 160 29.89 2.77 6.76
CA PHE A 160 31.12 2.12 6.33
C PHE A 160 32.18 3.21 6.42
N ALA A 161 33.09 3.07 7.38
CA ALA A 161 34.31 3.85 7.37
C ALA A 161 34.90 3.73 5.95
N GLU A 162 35.29 4.87 5.36
CA GLU A 162 36.10 4.88 4.15
C GLU A 162 37.17 3.80 4.28
N GLU A 163 37.41 3.04 3.21
CA GLU A 163 38.30 1.89 3.09
C GLU A 163 39.75 2.16 3.55
N GLN A 164 40.00 2.47 4.82
CA GLN A 164 41.23 2.08 5.48
C GLN A 164 41.13 0.57 5.67
N SER A 165 41.34 -0.17 4.58
CA SER A 165 41.63 -1.59 4.68
C SER A 165 42.77 -1.73 5.67
N ALA A 166 42.50 -2.45 6.76
CA ALA A 166 43.55 -2.86 7.65
C ALA A 166 44.63 -3.60 6.84
N PRO A 167 45.92 -3.51 7.21
CA PRO A 167 46.99 -4.23 6.52
C PRO A 167 46.66 -5.71 6.35
N SER A 168 47.21 -6.38 5.33
CA SER A 168 46.97 -7.81 5.11
C SER A 168 47.43 -8.71 6.28
N SER A 169 48.27 -8.17 7.16
CA SER A 169 48.75 -8.82 8.38
C SER A 169 47.81 -8.60 9.58
N TRP A 170 46.78 -7.76 9.45
CA TRP A 170 45.83 -7.50 10.52
C TRP A 170 44.87 -8.69 10.73
N PRO A 171 44.60 -9.09 11.98
CA PRO A 171 45.26 -8.64 13.21
C PRO A 171 46.57 -9.42 13.50
N ASP A 172 47.70 -8.71 13.68
CA ASP A 172 49.04 -9.30 13.91
C ASP A 172 49.21 -9.88 15.32
N HIS A 173 48.68 -9.18 16.33
CA HIS A 173 48.88 -9.51 17.74
C HIS A 173 47.59 -9.89 18.49
N GLY A 174 46.42 -9.73 17.88
CA GLY A 174 45.13 -10.11 18.50
C GLY A 174 44.76 -9.38 19.81
N THR A 175 45.58 -8.44 20.28
CA THR A 175 45.33 -7.64 21.49
C THR A 175 44.20 -6.65 21.27
N ILE A 176 43.28 -6.54 22.23
CA ILE A 176 42.16 -5.60 22.18
C ILE A 176 42.27 -4.62 23.34
N HIS A 177 42.24 -3.32 23.04
CA HIS A 177 42.26 -2.24 24.04
C HIS A 177 40.97 -1.44 23.93
N PHE A 178 40.22 -1.37 25.01
CA PHE A 178 39.13 -0.44 25.21
C PHE A 178 39.66 0.72 26.06
N GLU A 179 39.48 1.95 25.58
CA GLU A 179 39.88 3.16 26.29
C GLU A 179 38.69 4.12 26.35
N ASP A 180 38.23 4.40 27.58
CA ASP A 180 37.12 5.28 27.94
C ASP A 180 35.87 5.08 27.07
N VAL A 181 35.57 3.83 26.73
CA VAL A 181 34.48 3.51 25.80
C VAL A 181 33.13 3.82 26.43
N VAL A 182 32.31 4.55 25.68
CA VAL A 182 30.94 4.92 26.03
C VAL A 182 30.00 4.36 24.97
N LEU A 183 28.95 3.65 25.41
CA LEU A 183 27.98 3.03 24.51
C LEU A 183 26.56 3.36 24.95
N ALA A 184 25.76 3.87 24.01
CA ALA A 184 24.34 4.13 24.18
C ALA A 184 23.57 3.57 22.98
N TYR A 185 22.45 2.90 23.22
CA TYR A 185 21.60 2.38 22.13
C TYR A 185 20.88 3.49 21.35
N ARG A 186 20.62 4.61 22.02
CA ARG A 186 20.08 5.82 21.40
C ARG A 186 20.86 7.02 21.90
N SER A 187 21.06 8.00 21.04
CA SER A 187 21.81 9.22 21.37
C SER A 187 21.14 10.08 22.46
N ASP A 188 19.84 9.88 22.70
CA ASP A 188 19.04 10.58 23.70
C ASP A 188 18.97 9.86 25.06
N GLN A 189 19.60 8.70 25.21
CA GLN A 189 19.56 7.90 26.43
C GLN A 189 20.88 7.97 27.20
N GLU A 190 20.78 7.78 28.53
CA GLU A 190 21.97 7.67 29.36
C GLU A 190 22.82 6.45 28.92
N PRO A 191 24.14 6.59 28.77
CA PRO A 191 24.98 5.49 28.30
C PRO A 191 24.92 4.27 29.21
N VAL A 192 24.86 3.08 28.59
CA VAL A 192 24.89 1.79 29.28
C VAL A 192 26.31 1.43 29.70
N LEU A 193 27.28 1.63 28.81
CA LEU A 193 28.70 1.59 29.15
C LEU A 193 29.18 3.02 29.40
N LYS A 194 29.80 3.25 30.57
CA LYS A 194 30.26 4.55 31.03
C LYS A 194 31.76 4.50 31.28
N GLN A 195 32.54 5.05 30.35
CA GLN A 195 34.00 5.20 30.44
C GLN A 195 34.70 3.88 30.82
N VAL A 196 34.41 2.83 30.06
CA VAL A 196 34.96 1.50 30.32
C VAL A 196 36.32 1.37 29.64
N SER A 197 37.35 1.08 30.44
CA SER A 197 38.74 0.93 30.00
C SER A 197 39.29 -0.43 30.44
N PHE A 198 39.74 -1.25 29.50
CA PHE A 198 40.39 -2.54 29.77
C PHE A 198 41.23 -3.01 28.58
N SER A 199 42.16 -3.93 28.84
CA SER A 199 43.01 -4.56 27.84
C SER A 199 42.87 -6.07 27.91
N VAL A 200 42.74 -6.73 26.76
CA VAL A 200 42.72 -8.19 26.62
C VAL A 200 43.96 -8.62 25.84
N ALA A 201 44.77 -9.50 26.42
CA ALA A 201 45.98 -10.00 25.78
C ALA A 201 45.65 -11.03 24.68
N ALA A 202 46.65 -11.33 23.84
CA ALA A 202 46.52 -12.32 22.79
C ALA A 202 46.28 -13.72 23.37
N GLY A 203 45.13 -14.34 23.04
CA GLY A 203 44.83 -15.72 23.45
C GLY A 203 44.36 -15.89 24.90
N GLU A 204 43.95 -14.80 25.55
CA GLU A 204 43.34 -14.76 26.89
C GLU A 204 41.82 -15.01 26.87
#